data_AF-A0A920DZY6-F1
#
_entry.id   AF-A0A920DZY6-F1
#
_cell.length_a   1.000
_cell.length_b   1.000
_cell.length_c   1.000
_cell.angle_alpha   90.00
_cell.angle_beta   90.00
_cell.angle_gamma   90.00
#
_symmetry.space_group_name_H-M   'P 1'
#
loop_
_entity.id
_entity.type
_entity.pdbx_description
1 polymer ?
#
loop_
_entity_poly.entity_id
_entity_poly.type
_entity_poly.pdbx_seq_one_letter_code
_entity_poly.pdbx_strand_id
1 'polypeptide(L)'
;MDKNSNWSEISKDINNAKDKIKDKINSEVNHEDLRESLNGTLNEIKNLFNDIIKTVEETIKDDEIRKETKDVIKKINTELIDTLNINKSRNSEQNYQEEE
;
A
#
# COMPACT_ATOMS: atom_id res chain seq x y z
N MET A 1 -5.25 -17.46 -22.36
CA MET A 1 -4.62 -16.26 -21.77
C MET A 1 -5.21 -16.08 -20.38
N ASP A 2 -4.44 -16.43 -19.36
CA ASP A 2 -4.86 -16.40 -17.97
C ASP A 2 -5.00 -14.96 -17.46
N LYS A 3 -6.22 -14.54 -17.14
CA LYS A 3 -6.51 -13.20 -16.60
C LYS A 3 -5.84 -12.93 -15.24
N ASN A 4 -5.38 -13.98 -14.54
CA ASN A 4 -4.58 -13.86 -13.31
C ASN A 4 -3.13 -13.38 -13.55
N SER A 5 -2.65 -13.40 -14.80
CA SER A 5 -1.27 -12.99 -15.15
C SER A 5 -1.05 -11.50 -14.87
N ASN A 6 -2.02 -10.66 -15.25
CA ASN A 6 -1.82 -9.21 -15.26
C ASN A 6 -1.68 -8.62 -13.86
N TRP A 7 -2.49 -9.05 -12.88
CA TRP A 7 -2.37 -8.53 -11.52
C TRP A 7 -1.10 -9.03 -10.82
N SER A 8 -0.69 -10.27 -11.08
CA SER A 8 0.56 -10.82 -10.55
C SER A 8 1.78 -10.09 -11.11
N GLU A 9 1.78 -9.77 -12.40
CA GLU A 9 2.83 -9.00 -13.05
C GLU A 9 2.87 -7.55 -12.55
N ILE A 10 1.71 -6.87 -12.50
CA ILE A 10 1.61 -5.51 -11.94
C ILE A 10 2.11 -5.48 -10.49
N SER A 11 1.72 -6.44 -9.66
CA SER A 11 2.19 -6.53 -8.28
C SER A 11 3.70 -6.74 -8.19
N LYS A 12 4.29 -7.57 -9.07
CA LYS A 12 5.75 -7.75 -9.16
C LYS A 12 6.46 -6.45 -9.54
N ASP A 13 5.96 -5.73 -10.54
CA ASP A 13 6.58 -4.48 -10.99
C ASP A 13 6.54 -3.40 -9.91
N ILE A 14 5.41 -3.28 -9.19
CA ILE A 14 5.29 -2.36 -8.05
C ILE A 14 6.24 -2.77 -6.93
N ASN A 15 6.36 -4.06 -6.60
CA ASN A 15 7.31 -4.54 -5.59
C ASN A 15 8.76 -4.24 -5.99
N ASN A 16 9.14 -4.50 -7.24
CA ASN A 16 10.48 -4.19 -7.75
C ASN A 16 10.79 -2.68 -7.67
N ALA A 17 9.81 -1.83 -7.98
CA ALA A 17 9.95 -0.38 -7.84
C ALA A 17 10.06 0.04 -6.37
N LYS A 18 9.22 -0.52 -5.49
CA LYS A 18 9.25 -0.31 -4.04
C LYS A 18 10.62 -0.64 -3.46
N ASP A 19 11.20 -1.79 -3.80
CA ASP A 19 12.49 -2.22 -3.29
C ASP A 19 13.61 -1.27 -3.74
N LYS A 20 13.64 -0.88 -5.02
CA LYS A 20 14.60 0.12 -5.53
C LYS A 20 14.48 1.47 -4.83
N ILE A 21 13.25 1.92 -4.54
CA ILE A 21 12.99 3.16 -3.81
C ILE A 21 13.45 3.02 -2.36
N LYS A 22 13.13 1.90 -1.70
CA LYS A 22 13.53 1.60 -0.33
C LYS A 22 15.05 1.59 -0.17
N ASP A 23 15.76 0.94 -1.10
CA ASP A 23 17.22 0.87 -1.09
C ASP A 23 17.84 2.26 -1.16
N LYS A 24 17.36 3.11 -2.08
CA LYS A 24 17.84 4.50 -2.22
C LYS A 24 17.52 5.37 -1.00
N ILE A 25 16.31 5.26 -0.48
CA ILE A 25 15.86 6.01 0.71
C ILE A 25 16.61 5.61 1.99
N ASN A 26 17.15 4.39 2.04
CA ASN A 26 17.92 3.90 3.19
C ASN A 26 19.44 4.09 3.02
N SER A 27 19.94 4.26 1.79
CA SER A 27 21.38 4.42 1.52
C SER A 27 21.89 5.86 1.66
N GLU A 28 21.03 6.87 1.53
CA GLU A 28 21.43 8.29 1.56
C GLU A 28 20.79 9.03 2.75
N VAL A 29 21.61 9.81 3.46
CA VAL A 29 21.31 10.47 4.74
C VAL A 29 20.22 11.56 4.64
N ASN A 30 19.83 12.01 3.43
CA ASN A 30 18.95 13.18 3.22
C ASN A 30 17.92 12.97 2.09
N HIS A 31 16.99 12.02 2.25
CA HIS A 31 15.83 11.88 1.35
C HIS A 31 14.51 12.03 2.10
N GLU A 32 14.47 12.91 3.10
CA GLU A 32 13.25 13.20 3.87
C GLU A 32 12.14 13.73 2.97
N ASP A 33 12.44 14.63 2.02
CA ASP A 33 11.46 15.17 1.06
C ASP A 33 10.83 14.08 0.17
N LEU A 34 11.62 13.06 -0.21
CA LEU A 34 11.13 11.93 -1.00
C LEU A 34 10.23 11.03 -0.15
N ARG A 35 10.61 10.78 1.12
CA ARG A 35 9.77 10.06 2.08
C ARG A 35 8.46 10.78 2.33
N GLU A 36 8.51 12.09 2.54
CA GLU A 36 7.34 12.93 2.76
C GLU A 36 6.43 12.93 1.53
N SER A 37 6.98 13.11 0.32
CA SER A 37 6.23 13.05 -0.93
C SER A 37 5.54 11.69 -1.12
N LEU A 38 6.24 10.58 -0.87
CA LEU A 38 5.67 9.23 -0.96
C LEU A 38 4.59 8.99 0.09
N ASN A 39 4.80 9.43 1.33
CA ASN A 39 3.79 9.37 2.39
C ASN A 39 2.56 10.21 2.03
N GLY A 40 2.75 11.37 1.41
CA GLY A 40 1.70 12.23 0.86
C GLY A 40 0.86 11.49 -0.18
N THR A 41 1.51 10.93 -1.21
CA THR A 41 0.84 10.13 -2.25
C THR A 41 0.11 8.92 -1.65
N LEU A 42 0.69 8.22 -0.68
CA LEU A 42 0.03 7.11 0.03
C LEU A 42 -1.26 7.55 0.73
N ASN A 43 -1.27 8.75 1.33
CA ASN A 43 -2.46 9.29 1.98
C ASN A 43 -3.52 9.72 0.96
N GLU A 44 -3.12 10.30 -0.17
CA GLU A 44 -4.03 10.62 -1.28
C GLU A 44 -4.70 9.36 -1.84
N ILE A 45 -3.94 8.28 -2.04
CA ILE A 45 -4.47 6.98 -2.48
C ILE A 45 -5.51 6.45 -1.49
N LYS A 46 -5.23 6.50 -0.18
CA LYS A 46 -6.20 6.08 0.86
C LYS A 46 -7.50 6.86 0.76
N ASN A 47 -7.42 8.18 0.56
CA ASN A 47 -8.58 9.04 0.43
C ASN A 47 -9.39 8.68 -0.82
N LEU A 48 -8.71 8.48 -1.96
CA LEU A 48 -9.36 8.05 -3.21
C LEU A 48 -10.13 6.73 -3.02
N PHE A 49 -9.52 5.72 -2.39
CA PHE A 49 -10.20 4.44 -2.14
C PHE A 49 -11.39 4.58 -1.19
N ASN A 50 -11.32 5.46 -0.19
CA ASN A 50 -12.47 5.77 0.66
C ASN A 50 -13.61 6.40 -0.12
N ASP A 51 -13.31 7.29 -1.07
CA ASP A 51 -14.33 7.92 -1.91
C ASP A 51 -14.97 6.94 -2.89
N ILE A 52 -14.19 5.99 -3.43
CA ILE A 52 -14.73 4.87 -4.21
C ILE A 52 -15.67 4.02 -3.34
N ILE A 53 -15.28 3.70 -2.10
CA ILE A 53 -16.13 2.94 -1.17
C ILE A 53 -17.44 3.67 -0.91
N LYS A 54 -17.41 4.98 -0.63
CA LYS A 54 -18.62 5.80 -0.45
C LYS A 54 -19.50 5.80 -1.69
N THR A 55 -18.89 5.96 -2.87
CA THR A 55 -19.63 5.93 -4.15
C THR A 55 -20.35 4.58 -4.31
N VAL A 56 -19.70 3.48 -3.96
CA VAL A 56 -20.33 2.15 -3.95
C VAL A 56 -21.48 2.07 -2.94
N GLU A 57 -21.31 2.64 -1.75
CA GLU A 57 -22.35 2.68 -0.72
C GLU A 57 -23.61 3.43 -1.17
N GLU A 58 -23.42 4.55 -1.87
CA GLU A 58 -24.49 5.45 -2.30
C GLU A 58 -25.19 4.96 -3.58
N THR A 59 -24.47 4.28 -4.47
CA THR A 59 -24.98 3.93 -5.81
C THR A 59 -25.51 2.50 -5.91
N ILE A 60 -24.94 1.54 -5.18
CA ILE A 60 -25.36 0.14 -5.25
C ILE A 60 -26.45 -0.11 -4.20
N LYS A 61 -27.67 -0.29 -4.68
CA LYS A 61 -28.86 -0.54 -3.82
C LYS A 61 -28.96 -1.96 -3.32
N ASP A 62 -28.41 -2.92 -4.06
CA ASP A 62 -28.40 -4.32 -3.67
C ASP A 62 -27.38 -4.53 -2.55
N ASP A 63 -27.85 -4.99 -1.39
CA ASP A 63 -27.04 -5.09 -0.18
C ASP A 63 -25.91 -6.11 -0.30
N GLU A 64 -26.15 -7.22 -1.01
CA GLU A 64 -25.18 -8.29 -1.22
C GLU A 64 -24.08 -7.83 -2.18
N ILE A 65 -24.47 -7.33 -3.36
CA ILE A 65 -23.54 -6.82 -4.37
C ILE A 65 -22.72 -5.65 -3.80
N ARG A 66 -23.36 -4.74 -3.05
CA ARG A 66 -22.67 -3.62 -2.39
C ARG A 66 -21.62 -4.12 -1.43
N LYS A 67 -21.95 -5.11 -0.59
CA LYS A 67 -21.01 -5.67 0.39
C LYS A 67 -19.83 -6.34 -0.30
N GLU A 68 -20.08 -7.21 -1.28
CA GLU A 68 -19.03 -7.89 -2.03
C GLU A 68 -18.09 -6.92 -2.73
N THR A 69 -18.66 -5.90 -3.38
CA THR A 69 -17.89 -4.86 -4.08
C THR A 69 -17.00 -4.08 -3.12
N LYS A 70 -17.55 -3.68 -1.95
CA LYS A 70 -16.78 -3.01 -0.89
C LYS A 70 -15.62 -3.87 -0.40
N ASP A 71 -15.86 -5.17 -0.20
CA ASP A 71 -14.83 -6.08 0.29
C ASP A 71 -13.69 -6.28 -0.73
N VAL A 72 -14.01 -6.34 -2.02
CA VAL A 72 -12.99 -6.37 -3.09
C VAL A 72 -12.16 -5.08 -3.09
N ILE A 73 -12.80 -3.91 -3.03
CA ILE A 73 -12.10 -2.61 -3.03
C ILE A 73 -11.19 -2.47 -1.81
N LYS A 74 -11.65 -2.91 -0.63
CA LYS A 74 -10.83 -2.93 0.59
C LYS A 74 -9.61 -3.83 0.48
N LYS A 75 -9.75 -5.01 -0.13
CA LYS A 75 -8.62 -5.91 -0.40
C LYS A 75 -7.59 -5.25 -1.32
N ILE A 76 -8.05 -4.64 -2.42
CA ILE A 76 -7.16 -3.89 -3.34
C ILE A 76 -6.43 -2.77 -2.62
N ASN A 77 -7.13 -1.96 -1.82
CA ASN A 77 -6.51 -0.88 -1.04
C ASN A 77 -5.46 -1.42 -0.07
N THR A 78 -5.74 -2.53 0.60
CA THR A 78 -4.80 -3.15 1.55
C THR A 78 -3.56 -3.67 0.83
N GLU A 79 -3.72 -4.42 -0.27
CA GLU A 79 -2.61 -4.92 -1.07
C GLU A 79 -1.74 -3.79 -1.60
N LEU A 80 -2.35 -2.72 -2.12
CA LEU A 80 -1.62 -1.58 -2.66
C LEU A 80 -0.86 -0.82 -1.57
N ILE A 81 -1.49 -0.53 -0.42
CA ILE A 81 -0.82 0.14 0.70
C ILE A 81 0.33 -0.72 1.21
N ASP A 82 0.13 -2.02 1.45
CA ASP A 82 1.19 -2.90 1.96
C ASP A 82 2.36 -3.01 0.98
N THR A 83 2.04 -3.08 -0.32
CA THR A 83 3.04 -3.08 -1.39
C THR A 83 3.81 -1.77 -1.39
N LEU A 84 3.18 -0.62 -1.18
CA LEU A 84 3.83 0.70 -1.22
C LEU A 84 4.37 1.18 0.14
N ASN A 85 4.08 0.48 1.25
CA ASN A 85 4.54 0.87 2.57
C ASN A 85 6.03 0.58 2.72
N ILE A 86 6.84 1.60 2.43
CA ILE A 86 8.31 1.57 2.45
C ILE A 86 8.86 1.62 3.88
N ASN A 87 8.05 2.04 4.87
CA ASN A 87 8.47 2.29 6.25
C ASN A 87 8.51 1.05 7.16
N LYS A 88 8.23 -0.16 6.67
CA LYS A 88 8.07 -1.36 7.51
C LYS A 88 9.38 -1.95 8.10
N SER A 89 10.52 -1.27 8.04
CA SER A 89 11.77 -1.76 8.67
C SER A 89 12.45 -0.70 9.52
N ARG A 90 12.19 -0.72 10.84
CA ARG A 90 13.22 -0.62 11.90
C ARG A 90 12.79 -0.79 13.37
N ASN A 91 11.62 -1.35 13.71
CA ASN A 91 11.20 -1.46 15.13
C ASN A 91 11.27 -2.86 15.76
N SER A 92 11.95 -3.85 15.16
CA SER A 92 12.04 -5.21 15.73
C SER A 92 13.44 -5.67 16.17
N GLU A 93 14.47 -4.81 16.15
CA GLU A 93 15.85 -5.22 16.48
C GLU A 93 16.58 -4.30 17.48
N GLN A 94 15.88 -3.61 18.38
CA GLN A 94 16.51 -2.97 19.54
C GLN A 94 15.76 -3.31 20.82
N ASN A 95 15.84 -4.58 21.24
CA ASN A 95 15.56 -4.95 22.63
C ASN A 95 16.28 -6.23 23.04
N TYR A 96 17.62 -6.26 22.92
CA TYR A 96 18.49 -7.20 23.63
C TYR A 96 19.86 -6.59 23.82
N GLN A 97 20.00 -5.70 24.81
CA GLN A 97 21.24 -5.50 25.58
C GLN A 97 20.86 -5.07 27.00
N GLU A 98 20.32 -6.02 27.77
CA GLU A 98 20.56 -6.06 29.21
C GLU A 98 21.32 -7.36 29.45
N GLU A 99 22.61 -7.23 29.81
CA GLU A 99 23.36 -8.08 30.74
C GLU A 99 24.86 -7.74 30.59
N GLU A 100 25.35 -6.85 31.45
CA GLU A 100 26.47 -7.09 32.37
C GLU A 100 26.46 -6.07 33.53
#